data_AF-Q2HE05-F1
#
_entry.id   AF-Q2HE05-F1
#
_cell.length_a   1.000
_cell.length_b   1.000
_cell.length_c   1.000
_cell.angle_alpha   90.00
_cell.angle_beta   90.00
_cell.angle_gamma   90.00
#
_symmetry.space_group_name_H-M   'P 1'
#
loop_
_entity.id
_entity.type
_entity.pdbx_description
1 polymer ?
#
loop_
_entity_poly.entity_id
_entity_poly.type
_entity_poly.pdbx_seq_one_letter_code
_entity_poly.pdbx_strand_id
1 'polypeptide(L)'
;MSPNTVRFRAFAARYGQTIHQLNMRMSVAVIRNKDAEQRAKEKAEAPVVKTEEQVKKEEELRAKYGTTARESIKEHKEAPVSIWKRKFRSLPEGKAVDLFADVVGDAFILAVAGGLITYEYWRSSQKPDKNKEMIEELQRRMEELRIKEEELEAEERRQHERVQLIEEALRAFKDPKTKLPLLAAPTATA
;
A
#
# COMPACT_ATOMS: atom_id res chain seq x y z
N MET A 1 31.00 -25.75 -39.91
CA MET A 1 30.13 -24.97 -39.01
C MET A 1 28.72 -25.54 -39.12
N SER A 2 28.22 -26.24 -38.11
CA SER A 2 26.93 -26.93 -38.20
C SER A 2 25.78 -25.92 -38.36
N PRO A 3 24.80 -26.16 -39.27
CA PRO A 3 23.74 -25.19 -39.59
C PRO A 3 22.84 -24.83 -38.39
N ASN A 4 22.83 -25.67 -37.34
CA ASN A 4 22.04 -25.45 -36.13
C ASN A 4 22.60 -24.34 -35.22
N THR A 5 23.92 -24.15 -35.17
CA THR A 5 24.52 -23.11 -34.30
C THR A 5 24.30 -21.70 -34.84
N VAL A 6 24.24 -21.56 -36.17
CA VAL A 6 23.95 -20.27 -36.84
C VAL A 6 22.52 -19.83 -36.57
N ARG A 7 21.55 -20.76 -36.59
CA ARG A 7 20.15 -20.50 -36.25
C ARG A 7 19.98 -20.10 -34.78
N PHE A 8 20.63 -20.81 -33.87
CA PHE A 8 20.60 -20.50 -32.44
C PHE A 8 21.24 -19.13 -32.14
N ARG A 9 22.37 -18.81 -32.77
CA ARG A 9 23.04 -17.51 -32.61
C ARG A 9 22.18 -16.35 -33.09
N ALA A 10 21.50 -16.50 -34.24
CA ALA A 10 20.57 -15.49 -34.73
C ALA A 10 19.36 -15.31 -33.79
N PHE A 11 18.87 -16.40 -33.20
CA PHE A 11 17.80 -16.36 -32.19
C PHE A 11 18.25 -15.62 -30.92
N ALA A 12 19.37 -16.02 -30.33
CA ALA A 12 19.92 -15.39 -29.13
C ALA A 12 20.24 -13.91 -29.36
N ALA A 13 20.76 -13.53 -30.53
CA ALA A 13 20.97 -12.13 -30.88
C ALA A 13 19.65 -11.34 -30.92
N ARG A 14 18.57 -11.89 -31.50
CA ARG A 14 17.25 -11.23 -31.53
C ARG A 14 16.69 -11.04 -30.13
N TYR A 15 16.75 -12.07 -29.28
CA TYR A 15 16.25 -11.99 -27.90
C TYR A 15 17.09 -11.05 -27.03
N GLY A 16 18.42 -11.13 -27.12
CA GLY A 16 19.32 -10.21 -26.44
C GLY A 16 19.08 -8.74 -26.82
N GLN A 17 18.76 -8.46 -28.09
CA GLN A 17 18.33 -7.12 -28.50
C GLN A 17 17.00 -6.71 -27.87
N THR A 18 15.99 -7.60 -27.86
CA THR A 18 14.70 -7.27 -27.23
C THR A 18 14.84 -7.00 -25.73
N ILE A 19 15.63 -7.80 -25.03
CA ILE A 19 15.92 -7.64 -23.60
C ILE A 19 16.67 -6.33 -23.35
N HIS A 20 17.68 -6.01 -24.16
CA HIS A 20 18.40 -4.75 -24.02
C HIS A 20 17.50 -3.53 -24.25
N GLN A 21 16.67 -3.57 -25.30
CA GLN A 21 15.73 -2.50 -25.60
C GLN A 21 14.71 -2.33 -24.47
N LEU A 22 14.24 -3.45 -23.90
CA LEU A 22 13.33 -3.44 -22.76
C LEU A 22 14.02 -2.86 -21.51
N ASN A 23 15.25 -3.26 -21.20
CA ASN A 23 16.02 -2.70 -20.10
C ASN A 23 16.20 -1.19 -20.26
N MET A 24 16.64 -0.72 -21.43
CA MET A 24 16.78 0.72 -21.72
C MET A 24 15.46 1.48 -21.61
N ARG A 25 14.34 0.87 -22.03
CA ARG A 25 13.00 1.48 -21.88
C ARG A 25 12.60 1.60 -20.41
N MET A 26 12.83 0.56 -19.63
CA MET A 26 12.51 0.53 -18.20
C MET A 26 13.40 1.52 -17.42
N SER A 27 14.70 1.58 -17.68
CA SER A 27 15.61 2.55 -17.06
C SER A 27 15.19 4.00 -17.39
N VAL A 28 14.81 4.29 -18.64
CA VAL A 28 14.30 5.62 -19.01
C VAL A 28 12.95 5.92 -18.36
N ALA A 29 12.08 4.92 -18.20
CA ALA A 29 10.81 5.08 -17.49
C ALA A 29 11.01 5.36 -15.99
N VAL A 30 12.01 4.74 -15.35
CA VAL A 30 12.39 5.00 -13.95
C VAL A 30 13.02 6.39 -13.79
N ILE A 31 13.87 6.83 -14.73
CA ILE A 31 14.50 8.17 -14.69
C ILE A 31 13.48 9.29 -14.94
N ARG A 32 12.41 9.02 -15.70
CA ARG A 32 11.31 9.98 -15.89
C ARG A 32 10.41 9.99 -14.66
N ASN A 33 10.86 10.68 -13.60
CA ASN A 33 10.07 10.99 -12.40
C ASN A 33 8.76 11.68 -12.81
N LYS A 34 7.65 10.92 -12.82
CA LYS A 34 6.31 11.45 -13.10
C LYS A 34 5.95 12.62 -12.18
N ASP A 35 6.46 12.62 -10.94
CA ASP A 35 6.29 13.71 -9.97
C ASP A 35 6.98 15.02 -10.37
N ALA A 36 8.12 14.95 -11.08
CA ALA A 36 8.80 16.14 -11.57
C ALA A 36 8.08 16.74 -12.79
N GLU A 37 7.48 15.89 -13.63
CA GLU A 37 6.69 16.31 -14.79
C GLU A 37 5.32 16.90 -14.34
N GLN A 38 4.72 16.38 -13.28
CA GLN A 38 3.51 16.96 -12.66
C GLN A 38 3.81 18.28 -11.95
N ARG A 39 4.87 18.36 -11.14
CA ARG A 39 5.28 19.63 -10.52
C ARG A 39 5.71 20.70 -11.52
N ALA A 40 6.27 20.31 -12.67
CA ALA A 40 6.58 21.24 -13.75
C ALA A 40 5.32 21.75 -14.45
N LYS A 41 4.28 20.92 -14.60
CA LYS A 41 2.97 21.32 -15.12
C LYS A 41 2.23 22.23 -14.15
N GLU A 42 2.18 21.89 -12.87
CA GLU A 42 1.59 22.71 -11.81
C GLU A 42 2.29 24.08 -11.67
N LYS A 43 3.63 24.12 -11.78
CA LYS A 43 4.39 25.38 -11.77
C LYS A 43 4.26 26.19 -13.06
N ALA A 44 3.94 25.55 -14.19
CA ALA A 44 3.69 26.22 -15.46
C ALA A 44 2.24 26.72 -15.59
N GLU A 45 1.30 26.10 -14.86
CA GLU A 45 -0.11 26.51 -14.76
C GLU A 45 -0.34 27.60 -13.68
N ALA A 46 0.68 27.96 -12.90
CA ALA A 46 0.63 29.12 -12.01
C ALA A 46 0.43 30.40 -12.86
N PRO A 47 -0.67 31.15 -12.64
CA PRO A 47 -1.10 32.23 -13.51
C PRO A 47 -0.19 33.45 -13.34
N VAL A 48 0.81 33.59 -14.22
CA VAL A 48 1.50 34.87 -14.37
C VAL A 48 0.51 35.80 -15.07
N VAL A 49 -0.12 36.67 -14.28
CA VAL A 49 -0.97 37.77 -14.74
C VAL A 49 -0.18 38.57 -15.77
N LYS A 50 -0.54 38.42 -17.05
CA LYS A 50 0.05 39.20 -18.15
C LYS A 50 -0.35 40.66 -17.96
N THR A 51 0.62 41.57 -17.87
CA THR A 51 0.40 43.02 -17.84
C THR A 51 -0.22 43.49 -19.16
N GLU A 52 -1.14 44.47 -19.09
CA GLU A 52 -2.01 44.91 -20.20
C GLU A 52 -1.27 45.32 -21.48
N GLU A 53 -0.03 45.80 -21.38
CA GLU A 53 0.80 46.11 -22.56
C GLU A 53 1.31 44.88 -23.32
N GLN A 54 1.50 43.75 -22.65
CA GLN A 54 1.89 42.51 -23.31
C GLN A 54 0.71 41.91 -24.09
N VAL A 55 -0.52 42.08 -23.58
CA VAL A 55 -1.75 41.62 -24.24
C VAL A 55 -1.99 42.40 -25.54
N LYS A 56 -1.84 43.73 -25.53
CA LYS A 56 -2.05 44.56 -26.73
C LYS A 56 -1.06 44.24 -27.86
N LYS A 57 0.22 44.03 -27.54
CA LYS A 57 1.22 43.64 -28.53
C LYS A 57 1.03 42.20 -29.04
N GLU A 58 0.53 41.30 -28.20
CA GLU A 58 0.23 39.92 -28.57
C GLU A 58 -1.04 39.84 -29.45
N GLU A 59 -2.06 40.66 -29.19
CA GLU A 59 -3.27 40.81 -30.02
C GLU A 59 -2.97 41.44 -31.39
N GLU A 60 -2.13 42.47 -31.47
CA GLU A 60 -1.74 43.07 -32.75
C GLU A 60 -0.95 42.09 -33.64
N LEU A 61 -0.09 41.25 -33.04
CA LEU A 61 0.64 40.22 -33.77
C LEU A 61 -0.27 39.06 -34.19
N ARG A 62 -1.27 38.71 -33.37
CA ARG A 62 -2.26 37.67 -33.68
C ARG A 62 -3.27 38.13 -34.75
N ALA A 63 -3.66 39.40 -34.75
CA ALA A 63 -4.52 39.99 -35.76
C ALA A 63 -3.85 40.08 -37.14
N LYS A 64 -2.51 40.22 -37.19
CA LYS A 64 -1.76 40.28 -38.45
C LYS A 64 -1.35 38.91 -39.01
N TYR A 65 -1.05 37.93 -38.16
CA TYR A 65 -0.45 36.65 -38.59
C TYR A 65 -1.28 35.41 -38.22
N GLY A 66 -2.46 35.57 -37.62
CA GLY A 66 -3.38 34.48 -37.24
C GLY A 66 -2.88 33.57 -36.11
N THR A 67 -1.57 33.53 -35.86
CA THR A 67 -0.92 32.77 -34.78
C THR A 67 0.30 33.54 -34.28
N THR A 68 0.59 33.44 -32.98
CA THR A 68 1.82 34.03 -32.44
C THR A 68 3.00 33.09 -32.71
N ALA A 69 4.21 33.63 -32.97
CA ALA A 69 5.42 32.82 -33.17
C ALA A 69 5.74 31.90 -31.96
N ARG A 70 5.16 32.18 -30.79
CA ARG A 70 5.29 31.37 -29.58
C ARG A 70 4.32 30.18 -29.56
N GLU A 71 3.16 30.29 -30.21
CA GLU A 71 2.20 29.20 -30.39
C GLU A 71 2.69 28.20 -31.45
N SER A 72 3.21 28.67 -32.59
CA SER A 72 3.72 27.79 -33.64
C SER A 72 4.97 27.00 -33.21
N ILE A 73 5.83 27.58 -32.36
CA ILE A 73 6.99 26.87 -31.79
C ILE A 73 6.57 25.87 -30.69
N LYS A 74 5.46 26.10 -30.00
CA LYS A 74 4.90 25.16 -29.01
C LYS A 74 4.19 23.98 -29.67
N GLU A 75 3.43 24.22 -30.74
CA GLU A 75 2.74 23.15 -31.49
C GLU A 75 3.71 22.10 -32.06
N HIS A 76 4.92 22.51 -32.46
CA HIS A 76 5.93 21.58 -32.98
C HIS A 76 6.81 20.91 -31.92
N LYS A 77 6.68 21.26 -30.62
CA LYS A 77 7.56 20.74 -29.55
C LYS A 77 6.89 19.79 -28.56
N GLU A 78 5.58 19.57 -28.63
CA GLU A 78 4.85 18.88 -27.54
C GLU A 78 4.02 17.66 -27.98
N ALA A 79 4.54 16.84 -28.88
CA ALA A 79 4.12 15.43 -28.91
C ALA A 79 5.09 14.62 -28.05
N PRO A 80 4.74 14.22 -26.81
CA PRO A 80 5.58 13.31 -26.06
C PRO A 80 5.60 11.98 -26.81
N VAL A 81 6.64 11.74 -27.61
CA VAL A 81 6.88 10.44 -28.22
C VAL A 81 6.96 9.46 -27.06
N SER A 82 5.91 8.64 -26.90
CA SER A 82 5.81 7.64 -25.83
C SER A 82 7.12 6.86 -25.79
N ILE A 83 7.69 6.66 -24.59
CA ILE A 83 8.98 5.97 -24.40
C ILE A 83 8.99 4.60 -25.09
N TRP A 84 7.82 3.96 -25.16
CA TRP A 84 7.55 2.70 -25.84
C TRP A 84 7.71 2.73 -27.37
N LYS A 85 7.60 3.91 -28.00
CA LYS A 85 7.83 4.13 -29.44
C LYS A 85 9.27 4.52 -29.77
N ARG A 86 10.13 4.76 -28.78
CA ARG A 86 11.54 5.11 -29.01
C ARG A 86 12.32 3.87 -29.45
N LYS A 87 13.14 4.03 -30.50
CA LYS A 87 14.10 3.03 -30.96
C LYS A 87 15.47 3.34 -30.35
N PHE A 88 16.00 2.46 -29.49
CA PHE A 88 17.36 2.61 -28.97
C PHE A 88 18.37 1.99 -29.94
N ARG A 89 19.63 2.43 -29.88
CA ARG A 89 20.72 1.86 -30.69
C ARG A 89 20.89 0.38 -30.32
N SER A 90 20.85 -0.50 -31.31
CA SER A 90 21.05 -1.94 -31.09
C SER A 90 22.47 -2.22 -30.62
N LEU A 91 22.63 -3.21 -29.74
CA LEU A 91 23.96 -3.69 -29.36
C LEU A 91 24.64 -4.41 -30.53
N PRO A 92 25.98 -4.49 -30.53
CA PRO A 92 26.68 -5.45 -31.37
C PRO A 92 26.24 -6.88 -31.02
N GLU A 93 25.99 -7.70 -32.04
CA GLU A 93 25.33 -9.01 -31.93
C GLU A 93 26.01 -9.99 -30.96
N GLY A 94 27.35 -9.97 -30.89
CA GLY A 94 28.10 -10.84 -29.97
C GLY A 94 27.77 -10.58 -28.50
N LYS A 95 27.59 -9.32 -28.10
CA LYS A 95 27.26 -8.94 -26.72
C LYS A 95 25.81 -9.26 -26.36
N ALA A 96 24.91 -9.26 -27.34
CA ALA A 96 23.51 -9.62 -27.12
C ALA A 96 23.34 -11.10 -26.77
N VAL A 97 24.17 -11.97 -27.37
CA VAL A 97 24.16 -13.42 -27.05
C VAL A 97 24.68 -13.69 -25.65
N ASP A 98 25.72 -12.98 -25.23
CA ASP A 98 26.32 -13.10 -23.88
C ASP A 98 25.31 -12.67 -22.79
N LEU A 99 24.71 -11.49 -22.96
CA LEU A 99 23.63 -11.01 -22.09
C LEU A 99 22.41 -11.94 -22.06
N PHE A 100 22.08 -12.58 -23.18
CA PHE A 100 21.01 -13.58 -23.19
C PHE A 100 21.39 -14.82 -22.38
N ALA A 101 22.65 -15.27 -22.46
CA ALA A 101 23.13 -16.40 -21.68
C ALA A 101 23.07 -16.10 -20.17
N ASP A 102 23.53 -14.91 -19.74
CA ASP A 102 23.46 -14.49 -18.34
C ASP A 102 22.02 -14.44 -17.83
N VAL A 103 21.11 -13.78 -18.57
CA VAL A 103 19.70 -13.66 -18.16
C VAL A 103 19.00 -15.01 -18.12
N VAL A 104 19.30 -15.91 -19.05
CA VAL A 104 18.74 -17.28 -19.05
C VAL A 104 19.26 -18.08 -17.85
N GLY A 105 20.54 -17.93 -17.51
CA GLY A 105 21.13 -18.54 -16.32
C GLY A 105 20.47 -18.06 -15.02
N ASP A 106 20.36 -16.74 -14.86
CA ASP A 106 19.73 -16.13 -13.69
C ASP A 106 18.24 -16.49 -13.59
N ALA A 107 17.51 -16.45 -14.70
CA ALA A 107 16.10 -16.84 -14.74
C ALA A 107 15.89 -18.31 -14.35
N PHE A 108 16.80 -19.20 -14.75
CA PHE A 108 16.74 -20.61 -14.37
C PHE A 108 16.95 -20.78 -12.87
N ILE A 109 17.97 -20.13 -12.28
CA ILE A 109 18.23 -20.20 -10.84
C ILE A 109 17.05 -19.62 -10.04
N LEU A 110 16.51 -18.47 -10.45
CA LEU A 110 15.36 -17.84 -9.81
C LEU A 110 14.10 -18.70 -9.94
N ALA A 111 13.88 -19.36 -11.07
CA ALA A 111 12.75 -20.26 -11.26
C ALA A 111 12.84 -21.50 -10.37
N VAL A 112 14.03 -22.10 -10.24
CA VAL A 112 14.25 -23.26 -9.35
C VAL A 112 14.06 -22.84 -7.89
N ALA A 113 14.67 -21.73 -7.47
CA ALA A 113 14.54 -21.21 -6.11
C ALA A 113 13.09 -20.83 -5.77
N GLY A 114 12.44 -20.05 -6.65
CA GLY A 114 11.05 -19.65 -6.48
C GLY A 114 10.10 -20.85 -6.53
N GLY A 115 10.38 -21.85 -7.37
CA GLY A 115 9.63 -23.09 -7.43
C GLY A 115 9.73 -23.91 -6.13
N LEU A 116 10.94 -24.04 -5.57
CA LEU A 116 11.16 -24.70 -4.27
C LEU A 116 10.43 -23.99 -3.13
N ILE A 117 10.55 -22.66 -3.04
CA ILE A 117 9.86 -21.87 -2.02
C ILE A 117 8.33 -22.01 -2.18
N THR A 118 7.82 -21.90 -3.39
CA THR A 118 6.38 -22.02 -3.67
C THR A 118 5.87 -23.42 -3.37
N TYR A 119 6.64 -24.45 -3.73
CA TYR A 119 6.32 -25.85 -3.45
C TYR A 119 6.28 -26.12 -1.94
N GLU A 120 7.30 -25.66 -1.20
CA GLU A 120 7.35 -25.81 0.24
C GLU A 120 6.24 -25.02 0.93
N TYR A 121 5.92 -23.81 0.46
CA TYR A 121 4.81 -23.01 0.94
C TYR A 121 3.45 -23.68 0.69
N TRP A 122 3.24 -24.24 -0.52
CA TRP A 122 2.02 -24.96 -0.84
C TRP A 122 1.89 -26.26 -0.03
N ARG A 123 3.01 -26.96 0.20
CA ARG A 123 3.05 -28.18 1.00
C ARG A 123 2.91 -27.91 2.50
N SER A 124 3.42 -26.78 3.00
CA SER A 124 3.25 -26.37 4.40
C SER A 124 1.85 -25.85 4.67
N SER A 125 1.25 -25.14 3.71
CA SER A 125 -0.14 -24.66 3.77
C SER A 125 -1.18 -25.79 3.78
N GLN A 126 -0.81 -27.01 3.39
CA GLN A 126 -1.66 -28.21 3.52
C GLN A 126 -1.64 -28.82 4.92
N LYS A 127 -0.72 -28.40 5.82
CA LYS A 127 -0.74 -28.83 7.21
C LYS A 127 -1.70 -27.92 7.99
N PRO A 128 -2.61 -28.47 8.82
CA PRO A 128 -3.43 -27.66 9.71
C PRO A 128 -2.49 -26.86 10.61
N ASP A 129 -2.67 -25.55 10.57
CA ASP A 129 -1.86 -24.59 11.29
C ASP A 129 -2.24 -24.71 12.77
N LYS A 130 -1.58 -25.62 13.50
CA LYS A 130 -1.87 -25.90 14.93
C LYS A 130 -1.89 -24.62 15.76
N ASN A 131 -1.13 -23.61 15.34
CA ASN A 131 -1.14 -22.30 15.96
C ASN A 131 -2.47 -21.58 15.78
N LYS A 132 -3.12 -21.67 14.62
CA LYS A 132 -4.47 -21.11 14.40
C LYS A 132 -5.51 -21.84 15.26
N GLU A 133 -5.48 -23.16 15.29
CA GLU A 133 -6.39 -23.95 16.15
C GLU A 133 -6.19 -23.59 17.63
N MET A 134 -4.94 -23.45 18.07
CA MET A 134 -4.62 -23.03 19.44
C MET A 134 -5.06 -21.59 19.72
N ILE A 135 -4.89 -20.66 18.78
CA ILE A 135 -5.36 -19.27 18.90
C ILE A 135 -6.89 -19.24 19.01
N GLU A 136 -7.60 -20.01 18.19
CA GLU A 136 -9.05 -20.10 18.20
C GLU A 136 -9.56 -20.71 19.51
N GLU A 137 -8.88 -21.74 20.03
CA GLU A 137 -9.18 -22.31 21.34
C GLU A 137 -8.94 -21.30 22.48
N LEU A 138 -7.85 -20.55 22.43
CA LEU A 138 -7.57 -19.49 23.41
C LEU A 138 -8.62 -18.38 23.37
N GLN A 139 -9.02 -17.95 22.17
CA GLN A 139 -10.08 -16.95 21.99
C GLN A 139 -11.40 -17.42 22.59
N ARG A 140 -11.76 -18.69 22.37
CA ARG A 140 -12.96 -19.29 22.97
C ARG A 140 -12.91 -19.29 24.49
N ARG A 141 -11.78 -19.70 25.09
CA ARG A 141 -11.61 -19.69 26.55
C ARG A 141 -11.66 -18.27 27.12
N MET A 142 -11.13 -17.28 26.39
CA MET A 142 -11.20 -15.88 26.81
C MET A 142 -12.64 -15.36 26.83
N GLU A 143 -13.44 -15.68 25.81
CA GLU A 143 -14.85 -15.29 25.76
C GLU A 143 -15.66 -15.96 26.88
N GLU A 144 -15.41 -17.25 27.14
CA GLU A 144 -16.03 -17.97 28.27
C GLU A 144 -15.69 -17.35 29.63
N LEU A 145 -14.45 -16.88 29.83
CA LEU A 145 -14.05 -16.18 31.05
C LEU A 145 -14.73 -14.82 31.17
N ARG A 146 -14.80 -14.06 30.07
CA ARG A 146 -15.45 -12.74 30.06
C ARG A 146 -16.93 -12.83 30.45
N ILE A 147 -17.64 -13.84 29.94
CA ILE A 147 -19.05 -14.08 30.29
C ILE A 147 -19.17 -14.39 31.79
N LYS A 148 -18.30 -15.24 32.35
CA LYS A 148 -18.32 -15.57 33.78
C LYS A 148 -18.02 -14.36 34.67
N GLU A 149 -17.08 -13.50 34.26
CA GLU A 149 -16.80 -12.26 34.96
C GLU A 149 -18.03 -11.35 34.99
N GLU A 150 -18.72 -11.19 33.85
CA GLU A 150 -19.95 -10.39 33.77
C GLU A 150 -21.09 -10.96 34.62
N GLU A 151 -21.24 -12.28 34.66
CA GLU A 151 -22.21 -12.96 35.54
C GLU A 151 -21.89 -12.73 37.02
N LEU A 152 -20.62 -12.88 37.42
CA LEU A 152 -20.18 -12.65 38.80
C LEU A 152 -20.38 -11.19 39.21
N GLU A 153 -20.04 -10.23 38.35
CA GLU A 153 -20.29 -8.81 38.62
C GLU A 153 -21.79 -8.52 38.79
N ALA A 154 -22.64 -9.16 37.99
CA ALA A 154 -24.09 -9.01 38.14
C ALA A 154 -24.60 -9.62 39.46
N GLU A 155 -24.04 -10.75 39.90
CA GLU A 155 -24.35 -11.35 41.20
C GLU A 155 -23.88 -10.48 42.36
N GLU A 156 -22.66 -9.96 42.31
CA GLU A 156 -22.12 -9.05 43.34
C GLU A 156 -22.98 -7.79 43.48
N ARG A 157 -23.43 -7.20 42.35
CA ARG A 157 -24.36 -6.07 42.37
C ARG A 157 -25.67 -6.41 43.06
N ARG A 158 -26.28 -7.55 42.72
CA ARG A 158 -27.53 -8.02 43.36
C ARG A 158 -27.35 -8.26 44.86
N GLN A 159 -26.19 -8.81 45.27
CA GLN A 159 -25.88 -9.00 46.68
C GLN A 159 -25.73 -7.66 47.40
N HIS A 160 -24.99 -6.71 46.82
CA HIS A 160 -24.84 -5.37 47.37
C HIS A 160 -26.19 -4.66 47.53
N GLU A 161 -27.07 -4.72 46.53
CA GLU A 161 -28.43 -4.16 46.59
C GLU A 161 -29.26 -4.79 47.72
N ARG A 162 -29.22 -6.13 47.86
CA ARG A 162 -29.92 -6.83 48.95
C ARG A 162 -29.40 -6.41 50.32
N VAL A 163 -28.09 -6.31 50.47
CA VAL A 163 -27.45 -5.87 51.72
C VAL A 163 -27.87 -4.43 52.05
N GLN A 164 -27.83 -3.52 51.07
CA GLN A 164 -28.27 -2.12 51.25
C GLN A 164 -29.73 -2.03 51.71
N LEU A 165 -30.64 -2.77 51.06
CA LEU A 165 -32.06 -2.80 51.45
C LEU A 165 -32.25 -3.33 52.88
N ILE A 166 -31.50 -4.37 53.27
CA ILE A 166 -31.53 -4.91 54.64
C ILE A 166 -31.01 -3.88 55.64
N GLU A 167 -29.89 -3.22 55.34
CA GLU A 167 -29.33 -2.17 56.18
C GLU A 167 -30.30 -1.00 56.36
N GLU A 168 -30.96 -0.56 55.29
CA GLU A 168 -31.97 0.50 55.34
C GLU A 168 -33.20 0.09 56.17
N ALA A 169 -33.70 -1.14 55.98
CA ALA A 169 -34.80 -1.67 56.77
C ALA A 169 -34.46 -1.77 58.27
N LEU A 170 -33.24 -2.20 58.60
CA LEU A 170 -32.73 -2.26 59.96
C LEU A 170 -32.53 -0.86 60.58
N ARG A 171 -32.18 0.16 59.78
CA ARG A 171 -32.12 1.56 60.22
C ARG A 171 -33.51 2.16 60.44
N ALA A 172 -34.48 1.82 59.59
CA ALA A 172 -35.86 2.31 59.71
C ALA A 172 -36.60 1.66 60.90
N PHE A 173 -36.30 0.39 61.19
CA PHE A 173 -36.87 -0.32 62.32
C PHE A 173 -36.25 0.16 63.65
N LYS A 174 -37.07 0.80 64.49
CA LYS A 174 -36.66 1.26 65.82
C LYS A 174 -37.14 0.29 66.88
N ASP A 175 -36.24 -0.08 67.78
CA ASP A 175 -36.55 -1.04 68.84
C ASP A 175 -37.62 -0.46 69.80
N PRO A 176 -38.68 -1.21 70.15
CA PRO A 176 -39.78 -0.70 70.96
C PRO A 176 -39.37 -0.39 72.42
N LYS A 177 -38.25 -0.95 72.91
CA LYS A 177 -37.75 -0.74 74.28
C LYS A 177 -36.78 0.43 74.40
N THR A 178 -35.92 0.64 73.40
CA THR A 178 -34.85 1.65 73.43
C THR A 178 -35.11 2.84 72.49
N LYS A 179 -36.12 2.76 71.60
CA LYS A 179 -36.52 3.78 70.60
C LYS A 179 -35.41 4.24 69.64
N LEU A 180 -34.29 3.52 69.62
CA LEU A 180 -33.13 3.77 68.76
C LEU A 180 -33.14 2.79 67.56
N PRO A 181 -32.54 3.17 66.42
CA PRO A 181 -32.38 2.27 65.28
C PRO A 181 -31.41 1.12 65.62
N LEU A 182 -31.63 -0.07 65.02
CA LEU A 182 -30.81 -1.26 65.28
C LEU A 182 -29.37 -1.17 64.73
N LEU A 183 -29.18 -0.38 63.66
CA LEU A 183 -27.86 -0.06 63.10
C LEU A 183 -27.54 1.42 63.29
N ALA A 184 -26.29 1.71 63.67
CA ALA A 184 -25.79 3.08 63.76
C ALA A 184 -25.66 3.71 62.36
N ALA A 185 -25.80 5.04 62.27
CA ALA A 185 -25.53 5.78 61.03
C ALA A 185 -24.08 5.54 60.59
N PRO A 186 -23.80 5.43 59.27
CA PRO A 186 -22.45 5.20 58.80
C PRO A 186 -21.55 6.34 59.30
N THR A 187 -20.55 5.99 60.11
CA THR A 187 -19.48 6.92 60.45
C THR A 187 -18.72 7.22 59.18
N ALA A 188 -18.86 8.43 58.64
CA ALA A 188 -18.07 8.90 57.51
C ALA A 188 -16.59 8.84 57.89
N THR A 189 -15.90 7.79 57.44
CA THR A 189 -14.44 7.71 57.46
C THR A 189 -13.94 8.65 56.37
N ALA A 190 -13.35 9.76 56.81
CA ALA A 190 -12.65 10.75 55.98
C ALA A 190 -11.36 10.18 55.37
#